data_AF-A0AAD6AHZ4-F1
#
_entry.id   AF-A0AAD6AHZ4-F1
#
_cell.length_a   1.000
_cell.length_b   1.000
_cell.length_c   1.000
_cell.angle_alpha   90.00
_cell.angle_beta   90.00
_cell.angle_gamma   90.00
#
_symmetry.space_group_name_H-M   'P 1'
#
loop_
_entity.id
_entity.type
_entity.pdbx_description
1 polymer ?
#
loop_
_entity_poly.entity_id
_entity_poly.type
_entity_poly.pdbx_seq_one_letter_code
_entity_poly.pdbx_strand_id
1 'polypeptide(L)'
;MKAFQMLFVLLLAAAAEGQSLHFGKCPRPPVQQDFNVAKYMGTWYEIEKLPSLFEKGTCNQATYSLLSDGTVKVLNAELLSNGKINSIEGVAKVKNSTQPAILDVSFFKGVPDSPYWVLSTDYQSYSLVYSCTDYYGSFHIDFAWILARTRLLNKEVVSQLHDELVSAGVNINNLLVSDQAGCEQSKAKINERPIIGILTQNSRYLPPNSKGYIASSYVKFLESGGARVVPIMVNREAEEYKRLFNSINGILLPGGAANITSSGYQRASKIFYELAIEANKRGDYFPVWGTCLGYEQLTVLTSGKKLLTRTNTNGMSLPLLFTKEAKQSRMFKSFPAELMEALASEPLTENSHKWSVSVLSHNTNKDLKNFYKNRVCVNRGSIRLPDLWDTVAPGEESVMSTFYTAHFFVNEARKNFHTFESKEEERSALIYNYNPVHSPPNSGFEQKYIF
;
A
#
# COMPACT_ATOMS: atom_id res chain seq x y z
N MET A 1 -15.06 -51.90 24.84
CA MET A 1 -15.18 -50.43 24.64
C MET A 1 -14.76 -49.92 23.24
N LYS A 2 -14.21 -50.75 22.32
CA LYS A 2 -13.81 -50.28 20.98
C LYS A 2 -14.89 -50.36 19.88
N ALA A 3 -16.05 -50.95 20.17
CA ALA A 3 -17.17 -51.03 19.21
C ALA A 3 -18.17 -49.85 19.33
N PHE A 4 -18.11 -49.06 20.41
CA PHE A 4 -19.07 -47.98 20.65
C PHE A 4 -18.62 -46.61 20.08
N GLN A 5 -17.37 -46.48 19.63
CA GLN A 5 -16.89 -45.27 18.94
C GLN A 5 -17.18 -45.26 17.43
N MET A 6 -17.40 -46.41 16.79
CA MET A 6 -17.79 -46.45 15.37
C MET A 6 -19.26 -46.06 15.16
N LEU A 7 -20.15 -46.36 16.12
CA LEU A 7 -21.56 -46.02 15.99
C LEU A 7 -21.82 -44.50 16.09
N PHE A 8 -20.96 -43.75 16.77
CA PHE A 8 -21.10 -42.29 16.89
C PHE A 8 -20.64 -41.53 15.63
N VAL A 9 -19.77 -42.14 14.82
CA VAL A 9 -19.36 -41.59 13.51
C VAL A 9 -20.40 -41.89 12.42
N LEU A 10 -21.09 -43.04 12.52
CA LEU A 10 -22.13 -43.44 11.57
C LEU A 10 -23.51 -42.79 11.83
N LEU A 11 -23.81 -42.32 13.05
CA LEU A 11 -25.06 -41.60 13.36
C LEU A 11 -24.99 -40.07 13.20
N LEU A 12 -23.80 -39.49 12.97
CA LEU A 12 -23.64 -38.07 12.61
C LEU A 12 -23.49 -37.84 11.09
N ALA A 13 -23.21 -38.88 10.31
CA ALA A 13 -23.03 -38.79 8.86
C ALA A 13 -24.35 -38.70 8.06
N ALA A 14 -25.51 -38.79 8.71
CA ALA A 14 -26.82 -38.73 8.05
C ALA A 14 -27.59 -37.42 8.28
N ALA A 15 -27.02 -36.41 8.95
CA ALA A 15 -27.75 -35.19 9.29
C ALA A 15 -26.86 -33.93 9.40
N ALA A 16 -25.80 -33.83 8.60
CA ALA A 16 -25.08 -32.57 8.41
C ALA A 16 -24.99 -32.28 6.92
N GLU A 17 -25.97 -31.53 6.41
CA GLU A 17 -25.84 -30.81 5.15
C GLU A 17 -24.54 -30.00 5.21
N GLY A 18 -23.52 -30.39 4.45
CA GLY A 18 -22.30 -29.57 4.37
C GLY A 18 -20.97 -30.23 4.00
N GLN A 19 -20.86 -31.55 3.85
CA GLN A 19 -19.60 -32.18 3.41
C GLN A 19 -19.86 -33.27 2.37
N SER A 20 -19.13 -33.24 1.24
CA SER A 20 -19.26 -34.24 0.16
C SER A 20 -18.56 -35.55 0.52
N LEU A 21 -19.37 -36.51 1.00
CA LEU A 21 -18.94 -37.88 1.31
C LEU A 21 -19.32 -38.82 0.18
N HIS A 22 -18.35 -39.57 -0.34
CA HIS A 22 -18.55 -40.48 -1.48
C HIS A 22 -17.97 -41.86 -1.19
N PHE A 23 -18.61 -42.92 -1.68
CA PHE A 23 -18.09 -44.28 -1.53
C PHE A 23 -16.96 -44.57 -2.53
N GLY A 24 -16.02 -45.42 -2.12
CA GLY A 24 -14.87 -45.82 -2.94
C GLY A 24 -13.67 -44.87 -2.82
N LYS A 25 -12.70 -45.06 -3.73
CA LYS A 25 -11.43 -44.30 -3.75
C LYS A 25 -11.59 -42.93 -4.41
N CYS A 26 -10.69 -42.01 -4.06
CA CYS A 26 -10.58 -40.72 -4.73
C CYS A 26 -10.39 -40.86 -6.26
N PRO A 27 -11.14 -40.08 -7.05
CA PRO A 27 -10.82 -39.82 -8.45
C PRO A 27 -9.39 -39.30 -8.63
N ARG A 28 -8.81 -39.54 -9.81
CA ARG A 28 -7.48 -39.05 -10.20
C ARG A 28 -7.54 -38.29 -11.52
N PRO A 29 -8.18 -37.10 -11.54
CA PRO A 29 -8.19 -36.27 -12.72
C PRO A 29 -6.76 -35.84 -13.13
N PRO A 30 -6.55 -35.52 -14.43
CA PRO A 30 -5.33 -34.87 -14.85
C PRO A 30 -5.17 -33.51 -14.17
N VAL A 31 -3.93 -33.10 -13.95
CA VAL A 31 -3.57 -31.81 -13.36
C VAL A 31 -2.92 -30.90 -14.41
N GLN A 32 -2.88 -29.60 -14.14
CA GLN A 32 -2.32 -28.59 -15.03
C GLN A 32 -0.90 -28.98 -15.49
N GLN A 33 -0.71 -29.08 -16.81
CA GLN A 33 0.63 -29.31 -17.37
C GLN A 33 1.49 -28.05 -17.25
N ASP A 34 2.81 -28.27 -17.09
CA ASP A 34 3.82 -27.23 -16.96
C ASP A 34 3.49 -26.17 -15.89
N PHE A 35 2.91 -26.62 -14.78
CA PHE A 35 2.47 -25.72 -13.72
C PHE A 35 3.62 -24.91 -13.12
N ASN A 36 3.51 -23.58 -13.20
CA ASN A 36 4.49 -22.65 -12.65
C ASN A 36 3.98 -22.05 -11.33
N VAL A 37 4.52 -22.57 -10.22
CA VAL A 37 4.16 -22.13 -8.86
C VAL A 37 4.35 -20.61 -8.68
N ALA A 38 5.42 -20.02 -9.23
CA ALA A 38 5.69 -18.59 -9.06
C ALA A 38 4.64 -17.70 -9.73
N LYS A 39 4.11 -18.11 -10.89
CA LYS A 39 3.01 -17.40 -11.58
C LYS A 39 1.68 -17.50 -10.83
N TYR A 40 1.52 -18.51 -9.98
CA TYR A 40 0.30 -18.74 -9.21
C TYR A 40 0.13 -17.81 -7.99
N MET A 41 1.20 -17.12 -7.59
CA MET A 41 1.23 -16.26 -6.39
C MET A 41 0.23 -15.09 -6.45
N GLY A 42 -0.02 -14.47 -5.30
CA GLY A 42 -0.98 -13.38 -5.15
C GLY A 42 -2.34 -13.87 -4.62
N THR A 43 -3.36 -13.03 -4.77
CA THR A 43 -4.71 -13.30 -4.26
C THR A 43 -5.57 -13.98 -5.31
N TRP A 44 -6.37 -14.93 -4.84
CA TRP A 44 -7.42 -15.64 -5.56
C TRP A 44 -8.72 -15.54 -4.75
N TYR A 45 -9.82 -15.20 -5.40
CA TYR A 45 -11.16 -15.13 -4.82
C TYR A 45 -11.92 -16.41 -5.11
N GLU A 46 -12.62 -16.95 -4.11
CA GLU A 46 -13.45 -18.14 -4.27
C GLU A 46 -14.76 -17.76 -4.97
N ILE A 47 -15.04 -18.37 -6.12
CA ILE A 47 -16.25 -18.11 -6.92
C ILE A 47 -17.29 -19.19 -6.65
N GLU A 48 -16.87 -20.46 -6.67
CA GLU A 48 -17.71 -21.59 -6.29
C GLU A 48 -16.89 -22.63 -5.55
N LYS A 49 -17.55 -23.45 -4.75
CA LYS A 49 -16.92 -24.55 -4.04
C LYS A 49 -17.84 -25.73 -3.77
N LEU A 50 -17.25 -26.90 -3.50
CA LEU A 50 -17.99 -27.95 -2.79
C LEU A 50 -18.19 -27.56 -1.30
N PRO A 51 -19.28 -28.01 -0.66
CA PRO A 51 -19.57 -27.69 0.73
C PRO A 51 -18.41 -28.08 1.67
N SER A 52 -18.06 -27.18 2.58
CA SER A 52 -17.02 -27.38 3.58
C SER A 52 -17.49 -26.94 4.97
N LEU A 53 -17.12 -27.69 6.01
CA LEU A 53 -17.55 -27.38 7.38
C LEU A 53 -16.79 -26.20 8.02
N PHE A 54 -15.68 -25.77 7.41
CA PHE A 54 -14.74 -24.80 7.97
C PHE A 54 -14.86 -23.39 7.37
N GLU A 55 -15.56 -23.22 6.24
CA GLU A 55 -15.82 -21.91 5.63
C GLU A 55 -17.28 -21.55 5.79
N LYS A 56 -17.58 -20.52 6.59
CA LYS A 56 -18.95 -20.13 6.95
C LYS A 56 -19.26 -18.66 6.64
N GLY A 57 -18.25 -17.91 6.22
CA GLY A 57 -18.37 -16.50 5.87
C GLY A 57 -18.71 -16.26 4.40
N THR A 58 -18.51 -15.02 4.02
CA THR A 58 -18.59 -14.49 2.66
C THR A 58 -17.23 -13.92 2.27
N CYS A 59 -17.05 -13.43 1.04
CA CYS A 59 -15.81 -12.76 0.63
C CYS A 59 -14.55 -13.61 0.74
N ASN A 60 -14.71 -14.93 0.60
CA ASN A 60 -13.66 -15.91 0.75
C ASN A 60 -12.53 -15.63 -0.27
N GLN A 61 -11.30 -15.54 0.24
CA GLN A 61 -10.11 -15.31 -0.57
C GLN A 61 -8.91 -16.07 0.01
N ALA A 62 -8.01 -16.47 -0.88
CA ALA A 62 -6.75 -17.12 -0.56
C ALA A 62 -5.60 -16.29 -1.13
N THR A 63 -4.61 -15.93 -0.30
CA THR A 63 -3.40 -15.22 -0.75
C THR A 63 -2.19 -16.13 -0.60
N TYR A 64 -1.48 -16.33 -1.71
CA TYR A 64 -0.32 -17.20 -1.81
C TYR A 64 0.96 -16.35 -1.92
N SER A 65 1.96 -16.65 -1.09
CA SER A 65 3.25 -15.96 -1.10
C SER A 65 4.41 -16.96 -1.07
N LEU A 66 5.32 -16.84 -2.04
CA LEU A 66 6.48 -17.71 -2.12
C LEU A 66 7.50 -17.34 -1.03
N LEU A 67 7.97 -18.33 -0.29
CA LEU A 67 8.97 -18.19 0.76
C LEU A 67 10.37 -18.50 0.22
N SER A 68 11.40 -18.06 0.95
CA SER A 68 12.81 -18.24 0.56
C SER A 68 13.25 -19.70 0.53
N ASP A 69 12.57 -20.59 1.24
CA ASP A 69 12.83 -22.03 1.27
C ASP A 69 12.10 -22.80 0.15
N GLY A 70 11.41 -22.09 -0.75
CA GLY A 70 10.66 -22.67 -1.87
C GLY A 70 9.25 -23.16 -1.51
N THR A 71 8.84 -23.03 -0.24
CA THR A 71 7.46 -23.32 0.18
C THR A 71 6.55 -22.12 -0.07
N VAL A 72 5.23 -22.35 -0.05
CA VAL A 72 4.23 -21.30 -0.29
C VAL A 72 3.47 -21.04 1.00
N LYS A 73 3.52 -19.81 1.50
CA LYS A 73 2.61 -19.35 2.56
C LYS A 73 1.20 -19.19 1.97
N VAL A 74 0.21 -19.77 2.61
CA VAL A 74 -1.22 -19.66 2.27
C VAL A 74 -1.92 -18.88 3.37
N LEU A 75 -2.62 -17.81 3.02
CA LEU A 75 -3.48 -17.06 3.94
C LEU A 75 -4.91 -17.06 3.39
N ASN A 76 -5.78 -17.83 4.04
CA ASN A 76 -7.22 -17.80 3.76
C ASN A 76 -7.90 -16.78 4.66
N ALA A 77 -8.86 -16.04 4.11
CA ALA A 77 -9.66 -15.07 4.85
C ALA A 77 -11.12 -15.08 4.36
N GLU A 78 -12.04 -14.86 5.29
CA GLU A 78 -13.48 -14.74 5.06
C GLU A 78 -14.06 -13.61 5.93
N LEU A 79 -15.16 -13.03 5.47
CA LEU A 79 -15.97 -12.05 6.21
C LEU A 79 -17.11 -12.76 6.92
N LEU A 80 -17.11 -12.69 8.25
CA LEU A 80 -18.18 -13.24 9.06
C LEU A 80 -19.39 -12.30 9.07
N SER A 81 -20.57 -12.85 9.39
CA SER A 81 -21.83 -12.10 9.49
C SER A 81 -21.80 -10.93 10.48
N ASN A 82 -20.88 -10.93 11.45
CA ASN A 82 -20.66 -9.83 12.39
C ASN A 82 -19.72 -8.73 11.86
N GLY A 83 -19.33 -8.80 10.59
CA GLY A 83 -18.42 -7.85 9.93
C GLY A 83 -16.94 -8.04 10.26
N LYS A 84 -16.56 -9.03 11.08
CA LYS A 84 -15.16 -9.34 11.36
C LYS A 84 -14.57 -10.25 10.30
N ILE A 85 -13.29 -10.04 10.01
CA ILE A 85 -12.51 -10.95 9.17
C ILE A 85 -12.04 -12.12 10.03
N ASN A 86 -12.37 -13.34 9.61
CA ASN A 86 -11.77 -14.56 10.09
C ASN A 86 -10.66 -14.98 9.11
N SER A 87 -9.52 -15.45 9.60
CA SER A 87 -8.40 -15.81 8.74
C SER A 87 -7.57 -16.94 9.31
N ILE A 88 -6.99 -17.76 8.44
CA ILE A 88 -6.11 -18.86 8.80
C ILE A 88 -4.88 -18.89 7.89
N GLU A 89 -3.72 -19.12 8.51
CA GLU A 89 -2.44 -19.25 7.81
C GLU A 89 -2.01 -20.73 7.74
N GLY A 90 -1.45 -21.10 6.60
CA GLY A 90 -0.90 -22.42 6.33
C GLY A 90 0.32 -22.37 5.42
N VAL A 91 0.88 -23.54 5.15
CA VAL A 91 2.03 -23.72 4.26
C VAL A 91 1.72 -24.82 3.25
N ALA A 92 1.93 -24.53 1.97
CA ALA A 92 1.83 -25.48 0.88
C ALA A 92 3.23 -25.82 0.34
N LYS A 93 3.41 -27.08 -0.05
CA LYS A 93 4.67 -27.58 -0.60
C LYS A 93 4.40 -28.44 -1.83
N VAL A 94 5.23 -28.30 -2.86
CA VAL A 94 5.18 -29.19 -4.03
C VAL A 94 5.57 -30.59 -3.58
N LYS A 95 4.68 -31.57 -3.81
CA LYS A 95 4.88 -32.95 -3.38
C LYS A 95 5.93 -33.67 -4.21
N ASN A 96 5.88 -33.48 -5.53
CA ASN A 96 6.81 -34.06 -6.48
C ASN A 96 7.13 -33.03 -7.56
N SER A 97 8.41 -32.76 -7.77
CA SER A 97 8.86 -31.79 -8.78
C SER A 97 8.48 -32.17 -10.21
N THR A 98 8.18 -33.45 -10.49
CA THR A 98 7.69 -33.89 -11.81
C THR A 98 6.22 -33.59 -12.05
N GLN A 99 5.44 -33.26 -11.00
CA GLN A 99 4.05 -32.86 -11.07
C GLN A 99 3.80 -31.65 -10.14
N PRO A 100 4.30 -30.46 -10.49
CA PRO A 100 4.29 -29.30 -9.61
C PRO A 100 2.89 -28.76 -9.29
N ALA A 101 1.87 -29.14 -10.07
CA ALA A 101 0.46 -28.84 -9.82
C ALA A 101 -0.14 -29.60 -8.62
N ILE A 102 0.57 -30.59 -8.07
CA ILE A 102 0.17 -31.36 -6.89
C ILE A 102 0.96 -30.86 -5.68
N LEU A 103 0.26 -30.16 -4.80
CA LEU A 103 0.80 -29.66 -3.54
C LEU A 103 0.19 -30.41 -2.36
N ASP A 104 0.92 -30.45 -1.25
CA ASP A 104 0.41 -30.84 0.06
C ASP A 104 0.33 -29.57 0.92
N VAL A 105 -0.83 -29.31 1.53
CA VAL A 105 -1.13 -28.08 2.30
C VAL A 105 -1.36 -28.42 3.77
N SER A 106 -0.75 -27.63 4.65
CA SER A 106 -0.80 -27.81 6.10
C SER A 106 -1.22 -26.52 6.78
N PHE A 107 -2.27 -26.56 7.60
CA PHE A 107 -2.74 -25.41 8.40
C PHE A 107 -2.45 -25.57 9.90
N PHE A 108 -2.29 -26.82 10.39
CA PHE A 108 -2.11 -27.11 11.80
C PHE A 108 -1.00 -28.14 12.01
N LYS A 109 -0.08 -27.81 12.92
CA LYS A 109 1.01 -28.72 13.27
C LYS A 109 0.46 -30.01 13.89
N GLY A 110 0.84 -31.16 13.34
CA GLY A 110 0.44 -32.48 13.82
C GLY A 110 -0.85 -33.02 13.20
N VAL A 111 -1.51 -32.25 12.32
CA VAL A 111 -2.60 -32.73 11.45
C VAL A 111 -1.97 -33.15 10.11
N PRO A 112 -2.40 -34.28 9.50
CA PRO A 112 -1.92 -34.67 8.17
C PRO A 112 -2.16 -33.59 7.12
N ASP A 113 -1.19 -33.43 6.23
CA ASP A 113 -1.30 -32.50 5.11
C ASP A 113 -2.42 -32.95 4.15
N SER A 114 -3.13 -31.98 3.59
CA SER A 114 -4.22 -32.22 2.64
C SER A 114 -3.74 -31.98 1.22
N PRO A 115 -4.10 -32.84 0.25
CA PRO A 115 -3.72 -32.64 -1.14
C PRO A 115 -4.39 -31.39 -1.71
N TYR A 116 -3.69 -30.65 -2.55
CA TYR A 116 -4.18 -29.48 -3.26
C TYR A 116 -3.73 -29.60 -4.72
N TRP A 117 -4.65 -30.02 -5.59
CA TRP A 117 -4.36 -30.30 -6.98
C TRP A 117 -4.92 -29.20 -7.85
N VAL A 118 -4.05 -28.48 -8.57
CA VAL A 118 -4.46 -27.51 -9.57
C VAL A 118 -4.79 -28.28 -10.86
N LEU A 119 -6.08 -28.42 -11.15
CA LEU A 119 -6.54 -29.15 -12.34
C LEU A 119 -6.29 -28.33 -13.62
N SER A 120 -6.58 -27.02 -13.57
CA SER A 120 -6.49 -26.12 -14.72
C SER A 120 -6.33 -24.67 -14.24
N THR A 121 -5.44 -23.89 -14.85
CA THR A 121 -5.31 -22.45 -14.57
C THR A 121 -4.61 -21.73 -15.72
N ASP A 122 -5.07 -20.51 -16.01
CA ASP A 122 -4.38 -19.58 -16.90
C ASP A 122 -3.48 -18.58 -16.15
N TYR A 123 -3.37 -18.73 -14.82
CA TYR A 123 -2.67 -17.88 -13.85
C TYR A 123 -3.22 -16.44 -13.69
N GLN A 124 -3.99 -15.95 -14.65
CA GLN A 124 -4.36 -14.54 -14.80
C GLN A 124 -5.84 -14.27 -14.57
N SER A 125 -6.72 -15.25 -14.77
CA SER A 125 -8.15 -15.08 -14.61
C SER A 125 -8.76 -16.16 -13.71
N TYR A 126 -8.42 -17.43 -13.88
CA TYR A 126 -9.06 -18.54 -13.18
C TYR A 126 -8.07 -19.61 -12.67
N SER A 127 -8.52 -20.38 -11.68
CA SER A 127 -7.89 -21.64 -11.29
C SER A 127 -8.95 -22.61 -10.79
N LEU A 128 -8.87 -23.86 -11.27
CA LEU A 128 -9.69 -24.97 -10.81
C LEU A 128 -8.87 -25.87 -9.91
N VAL A 129 -9.35 -26.05 -8.68
CA VAL A 129 -8.62 -26.77 -7.64
C VAL A 129 -9.47 -27.93 -7.14
N TYR A 130 -8.83 -29.08 -6.93
CA TYR A 130 -9.44 -30.27 -6.36
C TYR A 130 -8.60 -30.81 -5.21
N SER A 131 -9.27 -31.29 -4.18
CA SER A 131 -8.66 -31.98 -3.05
C SER A 131 -9.47 -33.21 -2.75
N CYS A 132 -8.83 -34.35 -2.52
CA CYS A 132 -9.53 -35.56 -2.13
C CYS A 132 -8.68 -36.41 -1.20
N THR A 133 -9.30 -36.85 -0.10
CA THR A 133 -8.69 -37.75 0.87
C THR A 133 -9.51 -39.03 0.97
N ASP A 134 -8.90 -40.17 0.67
CA ASP A 134 -9.53 -41.47 0.82
C ASP A 134 -9.31 -42.07 2.22
N TYR A 135 -10.32 -42.77 2.73
CA TYR A 135 -10.31 -43.43 4.02
C TYR A 135 -10.36 -44.95 3.82
N TYR A 136 -9.17 -45.55 3.75
CA TYR A 136 -8.97 -47.00 3.61
C TYR A 136 -9.75 -47.60 2.42
N GLY A 137 -9.90 -46.83 1.34
CA GLY A 137 -10.61 -47.23 0.12
C GLY A 137 -12.11 -47.49 0.25
N SER A 138 -12.72 -47.25 1.42
CA SER A 138 -14.15 -47.49 1.66
C SER A 138 -14.99 -46.28 1.24
N PHE A 139 -14.53 -45.10 1.59
CA PHE A 139 -15.12 -43.82 1.21
C PHE A 139 -14.02 -42.77 1.08
N HIS A 140 -14.34 -41.66 0.44
CA HIS A 140 -13.50 -40.48 0.35
C HIS A 140 -14.30 -39.22 0.63
N ILE A 141 -13.57 -38.18 0.98
CA ILE A 141 -14.08 -36.82 1.10
C ILE A 141 -13.32 -35.98 0.09
N ASP A 142 -14.04 -35.25 -0.73
CA ASP A 142 -13.49 -34.35 -1.72
C ASP A 142 -13.87 -32.89 -1.43
N PHE A 143 -13.12 -32.00 -2.08
CA PHE A 143 -13.38 -30.58 -2.13
C PHE A 143 -12.98 -30.10 -3.52
N ALA A 144 -13.70 -29.11 -4.02
CA ALA A 144 -13.35 -28.43 -5.25
C ALA A 144 -13.57 -26.94 -5.04
N TRP A 145 -12.72 -26.13 -5.68
CA TRP A 145 -12.85 -24.68 -5.70
C TRP A 145 -12.63 -24.16 -7.10
N ILE A 146 -13.55 -23.31 -7.56
CA ILE A 146 -13.33 -22.42 -8.69
C ILE A 146 -12.84 -21.10 -8.10
N LEU A 147 -11.62 -20.72 -8.46
CA LEU A 147 -10.97 -19.51 -8.00
C LEU A 147 -10.79 -18.53 -9.16
N ALA A 148 -10.81 -17.22 -8.87
CA ALA A 148 -10.57 -16.19 -9.87
C ALA A 148 -9.68 -15.05 -9.35
N ARG A 149 -9.02 -14.34 -10.27
CA ARG A 149 -8.22 -13.13 -9.93
C ARG A 149 -9.07 -11.91 -9.60
N THR A 150 -10.34 -11.95 -9.96
CA THR A 150 -11.34 -10.93 -9.57
C THR A 150 -12.53 -11.60 -8.90
N ARG A 151 -13.39 -10.83 -8.25
CA ARG A 151 -14.57 -11.34 -7.50
C ARG A 151 -15.71 -11.83 -8.39
N LEU A 152 -15.56 -11.71 -9.70
CA LEU A 152 -16.52 -12.21 -10.68
C LEU A 152 -15.72 -12.95 -11.76
N LEU A 153 -16.23 -14.10 -12.17
CA LEU A 153 -15.68 -14.83 -13.29
C LEU A 153 -16.72 -14.87 -14.41
N ASN A 154 -16.24 -14.77 -15.65
CA ASN A 154 -17.09 -14.83 -16.83
C ASN A 154 -17.84 -16.18 -16.86
N LYS A 155 -19.13 -16.16 -17.21
CA LYS A 155 -20.00 -17.34 -17.14
C LYS A 155 -19.59 -18.45 -18.10
N GLU A 156 -19.08 -18.10 -19.28
CA GLU A 156 -18.58 -19.06 -20.24
C GLU A 156 -17.35 -19.81 -19.69
N VAL A 157 -16.46 -19.11 -18.99
CA VAL A 157 -15.33 -19.73 -18.28
C VAL A 157 -15.82 -20.65 -17.15
N VAL A 158 -16.79 -20.20 -16.35
CA VAL A 158 -17.37 -21.04 -15.28
C VAL A 158 -17.97 -22.32 -15.86
N SER A 159 -18.71 -22.23 -16.97
CA SER A 159 -19.28 -23.41 -17.64
C SER A 159 -18.21 -24.39 -18.11
N GLN A 160 -17.10 -23.90 -18.67
CA GLN A 160 -15.98 -24.76 -19.06
C GLN A 160 -15.38 -25.49 -17.83
N LEU A 161 -15.23 -24.79 -16.71
CA LEU A 161 -14.69 -25.38 -15.48
C LEU A 161 -15.64 -26.40 -14.86
N HIS A 162 -16.95 -26.23 -15.02
CA HIS A 162 -17.95 -27.24 -14.65
C HIS A 162 -17.77 -28.51 -15.47
N ASP A 163 -17.56 -28.43 -16.78
CA ASP A 163 -17.32 -29.59 -17.63
C ASP A 163 -16.04 -30.35 -17.23
N GLU A 164 -14.98 -29.63 -16.84
CA GLU A 164 -13.75 -30.21 -16.31
C GLU A 164 -13.98 -30.93 -14.96
N LEU A 165 -14.80 -30.35 -14.06
CA LEU A 165 -15.18 -30.99 -12.80
C LEU A 165 -16.04 -32.26 -13.01
N VAL A 166 -17.00 -32.21 -13.93
CA VAL A 166 -17.80 -33.40 -14.31
C VAL A 166 -16.88 -34.49 -14.85
N SER A 167 -15.91 -34.14 -15.70
CA SER A 167 -14.91 -35.07 -16.23
C SER A 167 -13.99 -35.63 -15.14
N ALA A 168 -13.76 -34.87 -14.07
CA ALA A 168 -13.05 -35.32 -12.87
C ALA A 168 -13.87 -36.21 -11.93
N GLY A 169 -15.16 -36.41 -12.21
CA GLY A 169 -16.08 -37.21 -11.40
C GLY A 169 -16.77 -36.45 -10.27
N VAL A 170 -16.71 -35.11 -10.29
CA VAL A 170 -17.35 -34.25 -9.29
C VAL A 170 -18.80 -33.96 -9.70
N ASN A 171 -19.73 -34.11 -8.75
CA ASN A 171 -21.14 -33.73 -8.97
C ASN A 171 -21.33 -32.21 -8.80
N ILE A 172 -21.34 -31.48 -9.91
CA ILE A 172 -21.46 -30.03 -9.92
C ILE A 172 -22.77 -29.49 -9.33
N ASN A 173 -23.83 -30.31 -9.22
CA ASN A 173 -25.08 -29.88 -8.58
C ASN A 173 -24.91 -29.61 -7.07
N ASN A 174 -23.82 -30.06 -6.48
CA ASN A 174 -23.48 -29.80 -5.09
C ASN A 174 -22.63 -28.54 -4.92
N LEU A 175 -22.20 -27.87 -6.00
CA LEU A 175 -21.42 -26.64 -5.90
C LEU A 175 -22.27 -25.53 -5.30
N LEU A 176 -21.64 -24.78 -4.39
CA LEU A 176 -22.17 -23.59 -3.77
C LEU A 176 -21.50 -22.38 -4.41
N VAL A 177 -22.30 -21.40 -4.81
CA VAL A 177 -21.80 -20.09 -5.26
C VAL A 177 -21.38 -19.29 -4.04
N SER A 178 -20.14 -18.84 -4.03
CA SER A 178 -19.60 -18.05 -2.93
C SER A 178 -20.06 -16.59 -3.05
N ASP A 179 -20.56 -16.02 -1.95
CA ASP A 179 -20.99 -14.63 -1.94
C ASP A 179 -19.77 -13.70 -1.97
N GLN A 180 -19.55 -13.10 -3.13
CA GLN A 180 -18.51 -12.11 -3.40
C GLN A 180 -19.09 -10.70 -3.58
N ALA A 181 -20.39 -10.50 -3.35
CA ALA A 181 -21.05 -9.21 -3.42
C ALA A 181 -20.86 -8.42 -2.11
N GLY A 182 -20.71 -7.10 -2.21
CA GLY A 182 -20.43 -6.28 -1.01
C GLY A 182 -19.09 -6.60 -0.33
N CYS A 183 -18.29 -7.50 -0.92
CA CYS A 183 -16.96 -7.90 -0.51
C CYS A 183 -15.88 -6.93 -0.94
N GLU A 184 -16.28 -5.69 -1.28
CA GLU A 184 -15.41 -4.58 -0.94
C GLU A 184 -14.97 -4.89 0.48
N GLN A 185 -13.68 -5.13 0.64
CA GLN A 185 -13.10 -5.19 1.96
C GLN A 185 -13.68 -3.96 2.71
N SER A 186 -13.47 -3.87 4.00
CA SER A 186 -12.85 -2.62 4.38
C SER A 186 -11.64 -2.39 3.43
N LYS A 187 -11.83 -1.84 2.20
CA LYS A 187 -11.00 -0.73 1.74
C LYS A 187 -10.97 0.08 3.01
N ALA A 188 -9.86 0.05 3.74
CA ALA A 188 -9.69 0.92 4.88
C ALA A 188 -10.26 2.24 4.38
N LYS A 189 -11.40 2.69 4.94
CA LYS A 189 -12.27 3.68 4.29
C LYS A 189 -11.33 4.72 3.68
N ILE A 190 -11.33 4.93 2.38
CA ILE A 190 -10.38 5.87 1.79
C ILE A 190 -11.11 7.16 1.52
N ASN A 191 -10.50 8.26 1.95
CA ASN A 191 -10.95 9.58 1.56
C ASN A 191 -10.53 9.82 0.11
N GLU A 192 -11.47 9.71 -0.83
CA GLU A 192 -11.22 9.89 -2.26
C GLU A 192 -11.08 11.36 -2.69
N ARG A 193 -11.27 12.31 -1.76
CA ARG A 193 -11.20 13.75 -2.02
C ARG A 193 -10.22 14.46 -1.06
N PRO A 194 -8.99 13.95 -0.89
CA PRO A 194 -8.07 14.47 0.11
C PRO A 194 -7.72 15.93 -0.18
N ILE A 195 -7.65 16.73 0.88
CA ILE A 195 -7.20 18.12 0.85
C ILE A 195 -5.89 18.19 1.62
N ILE A 196 -4.82 18.64 0.98
CA ILE A 196 -3.50 18.74 1.59
C ILE A 196 -3.13 20.21 1.71
N GLY A 197 -2.68 20.61 2.90
CA GLY A 197 -2.20 21.95 3.14
C GLY A 197 -0.76 22.13 2.68
N ILE A 198 -0.45 23.25 2.02
CA ILE A 198 0.95 23.64 1.72
C ILE A 198 1.30 24.85 2.56
N LEU A 199 2.39 24.76 3.32
CA LEU A 199 2.84 25.87 4.15
C LEU A 199 3.44 27.01 3.31
N THR A 200 2.87 28.21 3.44
CA THR A 200 3.44 29.42 2.85
C THR A 200 4.76 29.80 3.52
N GLN A 201 5.55 30.65 2.89
CA GLN A 201 6.75 31.20 3.52
C GLN A 201 6.91 32.69 3.19
N ASN A 202 7.53 33.44 4.10
CA ASN A 202 7.89 34.84 3.85
C ASN A 202 9.17 34.93 3.01
N SER A 203 9.26 35.96 2.17
CA SER A 203 10.49 36.30 1.45
C SER A 203 10.62 37.82 1.34
N ARG A 204 11.85 38.31 1.47
CA ARG A 204 12.19 39.74 1.31
C ARG A 204 11.98 40.27 -0.11
N TYR A 205 11.80 39.37 -1.08
CA TYR A 205 11.61 39.68 -2.49
C TYR A 205 10.13 39.72 -2.89
N LEU A 206 9.21 39.53 -1.94
CA LEU A 206 7.78 39.68 -2.21
C LEU A 206 7.36 41.16 -2.17
N PRO A 207 6.27 41.52 -2.88
CA PRO A 207 5.66 42.84 -2.75
C PRO A 207 5.39 43.21 -1.28
N PRO A 208 5.44 44.51 -0.92
CA PRO A 208 5.05 44.97 0.41
C PRO A 208 3.68 44.43 0.82
N ASN A 209 3.51 44.13 2.12
CA ASN A 209 2.28 43.58 2.71
C ASN A 209 1.91 42.14 2.30
N SER A 210 2.73 41.45 1.49
CA SER A 210 2.49 40.03 1.20
C SER A 210 2.59 39.18 2.47
N LYS A 211 1.58 38.34 2.70
CA LYS A 211 1.47 37.42 3.84
C LYS A 211 2.35 36.18 3.66
N GLY A 212 2.70 35.83 2.42
CA GLY A 212 3.63 34.77 2.07
C GLY A 212 3.55 34.39 0.60
N TYR A 213 4.28 33.37 0.20
CA TYR A 213 4.16 32.76 -1.11
C TYR A 213 4.21 31.23 -1.07
N ILE A 214 3.70 30.62 -2.14
CA ILE A 214 3.88 29.20 -2.48
C ILE A 214 4.33 29.13 -3.94
N ALA A 215 5.37 28.36 -4.24
CA ALA A 215 5.72 28.05 -5.62
C ALA A 215 4.63 27.16 -6.25
N SER A 216 4.19 27.49 -7.47
CA SER A 216 3.09 26.78 -8.12
C SER A 216 3.42 25.31 -8.42
N SER A 217 4.71 24.95 -8.49
CA SER A 217 5.17 23.57 -8.68
C SER A 217 4.66 22.63 -7.56
N TYR A 218 4.65 23.08 -6.30
CA TYR A 218 4.11 22.27 -5.20
C TYR A 218 2.59 22.06 -5.27
N VAL A 219 1.85 23.03 -5.83
CA VAL A 219 0.40 22.88 -6.04
C VAL A 219 0.15 21.83 -7.11
N LYS A 220 0.79 21.99 -8.29
CA LYS A 220 0.68 21.06 -9.42
C LYS A 220 1.10 19.63 -9.02
N PHE A 221 2.13 19.50 -8.19
CA PHE A 221 2.61 18.23 -7.64
C PHE A 221 1.52 17.48 -6.85
N LEU A 222 0.80 18.16 -5.95
CA LEU A 222 -0.26 17.50 -5.17
C LEU A 222 -1.50 17.22 -6.02
N GLU A 223 -1.85 18.13 -6.93
CA GLU A 223 -2.98 17.96 -7.83
C GLU A 223 -2.77 16.80 -8.81
N SER A 224 -1.54 16.57 -9.30
CA SER A 224 -1.24 15.42 -10.17
C SER A 224 -1.38 14.08 -9.45
N GLY A 225 -1.27 14.06 -8.10
CA GLY A 225 -1.55 12.88 -7.28
C GLY A 225 -3.05 12.69 -6.93
N GLY A 226 -3.90 13.65 -7.33
CA GLY A 226 -5.35 13.62 -7.09
C GLY A 226 -5.79 14.27 -5.76
N ALA A 227 -5.00 15.17 -5.18
CA ALA A 227 -5.39 15.97 -4.02
C ALA A 227 -5.80 17.39 -4.41
N ARG A 228 -6.61 18.04 -3.57
CA ARG A 228 -6.84 19.49 -3.63
C ARG A 228 -5.95 20.19 -2.62
N VAL A 229 -5.67 21.47 -2.85
CA VAL A 229 -4.68 22.21 -2.05
C VAL A 229 -5.32 23.36 -1.28
N VAL A 230 -4.87 23.53 -0.03
CA VAL A 230 -5.14 24.71 0.80
C VAL A 230 -3.82 25.42 1.14
N PRO A 231 -3.67 26.73 0.88
CA PRO A 231 -2.51 27.48 1.35
C PRO A 231 -2.59 27.71 2.86
N ILE A 232 -1.59 27.25 3.60
CA ILE A 232 -1.47 27.49 5.04
C ILE A 232 -0.64 28.77 5.26
N MET A 233 -1.30 29.85 5.66
CA MET A 233 -0.66 31.13 5.93
C MET A 233 0.24 31.04 7.16
N VAL A 234 1.47 31.52 7.06
CA VAL A 234 2.35 31.71 8.23
C VAL A 234 1.89 32.88 9.09
N ASN A 235 2.35 32.91 10.35
CA ASN A 235 2.04 33.95 11.33
C ASN A 235 0.55 34.06 11.70
N ARG A 236 -0.21 32.96 11.64
CA ARG A 236 -1.55 32.81 12.24
C ARG A 236 -1.49 32.37 13.70
N GLU A 237 -2.61 32.52 14.39
CA GLU A 237 -2.79 32.07 15.78
C GLU A 237 -2.82 30.54 15.86
N ALA A 238 -2.39 29.98 17.00
CA ALA A 238 -2.30 28.52 17.18
C ALA A 238 -3.65 27.81 17.01
N GLU A 239 -4.74 28.43 17.47
CA GLU A 239 -6.09 27.87 17.33
C GLU A 239 -6.58 27.83 15.87
N GLU A 240 -6.16 28.79 15.04
CA GLU A 240 -6.46 28.76 13.59
C GLU A 240 -5.79 27.55 12.93
N TYR A 241 -4.53 27.27 13.28
CA TYR A 241 -3.85 26.07 12.76
C TYR A 241 -4.49 24.78 13.23
N LYS A 242 -4.97 24.72 14.48
CA LYS A 242 -5.65 23.54 15.01
C LYS A 242 -6.98 23.27 14.30
N ARG A 243 -7.79 24.31 14.04
CA ARG A 243 -9.01 24.19 13.23
C ARG A 243 -8.70 23.68 11.83
N LEU A 244 -7.70 24.28 11.18
CA LEU A 244 -7.30 23.88 9.85
C LEU A 244 -6.74 22.45 9.80
N PHE A 245 -5.94 22.05 10.79
CA PHE A 245 -5.42 20.69 10.93
C PHE A 245 -6.54 19.64 10.94
N ASN A 246 -7.62 19.90 11.68
CA ASN A 246 -8.80 19.03 11.75
C ASN A 246 -9.66 19.04 10.48
N SER A 247 -9.36 19.91 9.51
CA SER A 247 -10.09 20.05 8.25
C SER A 247 -9.37 19.46 7.04
N ILE A 248 -8.02 19.39 7.10
CA ILE A 248 -7.17 18.87 6.02
C ILE A 248 -6.64 17.47 6.34
N ASN A 249 -6.17 16.77 5.31
CA ASN A 249 -5.80 15.36 5.36
C ASN A 249 -4.30 15.09 5.34
N GLY A 250 -3.49 16.14 5.35
CA GLY A 250 -2.03 16.08 5.36
C GLY A 250 -1.41 17.46 5.18
N ILE A 251 -0.10 17.56 5.40
CA ILE A 251 0.64 18.82 5.19
C ILE A 251 1.94 18.61 4.43
N LEU A 252 2.21 19.50 3.48
CA LEU A 252 3.48 19.64 2.79
C LEU A 252 4.22 20.89 3.30
N LEU A 253 5.45 20.68 3.74
CA LEU A 253 6.43 21.70 4.10
C LEU A 253 7.36 21.90 2.88
N PRO A 254 7.18 22.98 2.09
CA PRO A 254 7.92 23.15 0.84
C PRO A 254 9.39 23.54 1.04
N GLY A 255 10.16 23.48 -0.05
CA GLY A 255 11.50 24.07 -0.14
C GLY A 255 11.45 25.59 -0.02
N GLY A 256 12.58 26.22 0.28
CA GLY A 256 12.62 27.64 0.56
C GLY A 256 13.86 28.12 1.30
N ALA A 257 13.81 29.37 1.76
CA ALA A 257 14.93 30.01 2.47
C ALA A 257 14.53 30.64 3.81
N ALA A 258 13.34 30.32 4.35
CA ALA A 258 12.92 30.81 5.65
C ALA A 258 13.82 30.27 6.78
N ASN A 259 13.94 31.03 7.87
CA ASN A 259 14.77 30.61 9.01
C ASN A 259 14.10 29.45 9.78
N ILE A 260 14.74 28.29 9.83
CA ILE A 260 14.21 27.05 10.48
C ILE A 260 14.19 27.07 12.02
N THR A 261 14.59 28.17 12.65
CA THR A 261 14.59 28.33 14.12
C THR A 261 13.74 29.49 14.62
N SER A 262 13.49 30.52 13.81
CA SER A 262 12.82 31.75 14.28
C SER A 262 11.77 32.36 13.34
N SER A 263 11.47 31.72 12.20
CA SER A 263 10.48 32.26 11.25
C SER A 263 9.04 31.83 11.57
N GLY A 264 8.07 32.51 10.94
CA GLY A 264 6.67 32.06 10.93
C GLY A 264 6.50 30.66 10.34
N TYR A 265 7.33 30.30 9.34
CA TYR A 265 7.40 28.96 8.77
C TYR A 265 7.77 27.91 9.81
N GLN A 266 8.82 28.18 10.62
CA GLN A 266 9.22 27.30 11.71
C GLN A 266 8.11 27.12 12.74
N ARG A 267 7.49 28.23 13.19
CA ARG A 267 6.44 28.18 14.23
C ARG A 267 5.24 27.37 13.75
N ALA A 268 4.73 27.64 12.55
CA ALA A 268 3.63 26.90 11.97
C ALA A 268 3.99 25.41 11.75
N SER A 269 5.18 25.12 11.20
CA SER A 269 5.65 23.74 11.01
C SER A 269 5.70 22.96 12.31
N LYS A 270 6.14 23.59 13.42
CA LYS A 270 6.20 22.97 14.74
C LYS A 270 4.79 22.58 15.22
N ILE A 271 3.82 23.49 15.11
CA ILE A 271 2.44 23.24 15.54
C ILE A 271 1.84 22.05 14.76
N PHE A 272 1.94 22.06 13.43
CA PHE A 272 1.44 20.95 12.61
C PHE A 272 2.16 19.63 12.87
N TYR A 273 3.47 19.66 13.10
CA TYR A 273 4.25 18.46 13.44
C TYR A 273 3.79 17.87 14.78
N GLU A 274 3.63 18.69 15.82
CA GLU A 274 3.16 18.24 17.13
C GLU A 274 1.74 17.69 17.06
N LEU A 275 0.82 18.38 16.35
CA LEU A 275 -0.54 17.90 16.11
C LEU A 275 -0.54 16.57 15.36
N ALA A 276 0.28 16.42 14.32
CA ALA A 276 0.40 15.18 13.57
C ALA A 276 0.94 14.04 14.43
N ILE A 277 1.96 14.27 15.26
CA ILE A 277 2.51 13.25 16.17
C ILE A 277 1.41 12.76 17.14
N GLU A 278 0.68 13.68 17.76
CA GLU A 278 -0.36 13.32 18.72
C GLU A 278 -1.56 12.64 18.04
N ALA A 279 -1.96 13.09 16.85
CA ALA A 279 -2.99 12.43 16.05
C ALA A 279 -2.61 10.99 15.70
N ASN A 280 -1.40 10.78 15.16
CA ASN A 280 -0.96 9.44 14.79
C ASN A 280 -0.83 8.51 16.01
N LYS A 281 -0.41 9.02 17.18
CA LYS A 281 -0.36 8.24 18.44
C LYS A 281 -1.74 7.73 18.87
N ARG A 282 -2.80 8.51 18.69
CA ARG A 282 -4.18 8.12 19.02
C ARG A 282 -4.91 7.35 17.91
N GLY A 283 -4.20 6.98 16.84
CA GLY A 283 -4.77 6.24 15.71
C GLY A 283 -5.46 7.10 14.65
N ASP A 284 -5.36 8.43 14.77
CA ASP A 284 -5.85 9.40 13.80
C ASP A 284 -4.71 9.72 12.80
N TYR A 285 -4.65 8.94 11.73
CA TYR A 285 -3.54 8.98 10.77
C TYR A 285 -3.44 10.36 10.11
N PHE A 286 -2.27 11.01 10.15
CA PHE A 286 -2.05 12.31 9.49
C PHE A 286 -0.62 12.40 8.92
N PRO A 287 -0.44 12.39 7.58
CA PRO A 287 0.88 12.40 6.97
C PRO A 287 1.49 13.81 6.87
N VAL A 288 2.80 13.87 7.06
CA VAL A 288 3.62 15.09 6.93
C VAL A 288 4.69 14.84 5.88
N TRP A 289 4.78 15.73 4.89
CA TRP A 289 5.81 15.71 3.87
C TRP A 289 6.73 16.92 3.99
N GLY A 290 8.04 16.72 3.86
CA GLY A 290 9.03 17.80 3.88
C GLY A 290 9.93 17.74 2.66
N THR A 291 9.89 18.76 1.82
CA THR A 291 10.77 18.92 0.65
C THR A 291 11.80 19.99 0.95
N CYS A 292 13.08 19.72 0.67
CA CYS A 292 14.18 20.65 0.93
C CYS A 292 14.07 21.34 2.30
N LEU A 293 13.82 22.64 2.38
CA LEU A 293 13.66 23.36 3.66
C LEU A 293 12.71 22.64 4.63
N GLY A 294 11.63 22.05 4.13
CA GLY A 294 10.75 21.19 4.93
C GLY A 294 11.44 19.97 5.53
N TYR A 295 12.31 19.29 4.78
CA TYR A 295 13.13 18.19 5.33
C TYR A 295 14.09 18.69 6.41
N GLU A 296 14.79 19.82 6.18
CA GLU A 296 15.63 20.45 7.21
C GLU A 296 14.82 20.74 8.48
N GLN A 297 13.64 21.32 8.32
CA GLN A 297 12.74 21.65 9.41
C GLN A 297 12.33 20.40 10.20
N LEU A 298 11.94 19.31 9.51
CA LEU A 298 11.60 18.04 10.16
C LEU A 298 12.75 17.49 11.00
N THR A 299 13.99 17.56 10.50
CA THR A 299 15.15 17.07 11.26
C THR A 299 15.39 17.87 12.54
N VAL A 300 15.17 19.19 12.50
CA VAL A 300 15.26 20.06 13.68
C VAL A 300 14.12 19.78 14.65
N LEU A 301 12.89 19.59 14.16
CA LEU A 301 11.73 19.31 15.00
C LEU A 301 11.85 17.96 15.73
N THR A 302 12.34 16.92 15.05
CA THR A 302 12.52 15.59 15.65
C THR A 302 13.69 15.56 16.64
N SER A 303 14.82 16.19 16.29
CA SER A 303 16.04 16.10 17.12
C SER A 303 16.18 17.19 18.17
N GLY A 304 15.38 18.26 18.08
CA GLY A 304 15.56 19.48 18.85
C GLY A 304 16.88 20.23 18.55
N LYS A 305 17.64 19.84 17.52
CA LYS A 305 19.00 20.34 17.25
C LYS A 305 19.19 20.72 15.78
N LYS A 306 19.99 21.76 15.54
CA LYS A 306 20.43 22.13 14.18
C LYS A 306 21.62 21.28 13.76
N LEU A 307 21.35 20.16 13.11
CA LEU A 307 22.36 19.16 12.70
C LEU A 307 22.79 19.29 11.23
N LEU A 308 22.65 20.50 10.67
CA LEU A 308 22.91 20.76 9.27
C LEU A 308 24.40 21.02 9.01
N THR A 309 24.93 20.36 7.99
CA THR A 309 26.29 20.53 7.47
C THR A 309 26.21 21.22 6.12
N ARG A 310 27.12 22.16 5.86
CA ARG A 310 27.19 22.84 4.56
C ARG A 310 27.63 21.86 3.47
N THR A 311 26.93 21.87 2.34
CA THR A 311 27.24 21.02 1.18
C THR A 311 27.25 21.83 -0.11
N ASN A 312 28.03 21.38 -1.11
CA ASN A 312 28.06 21.98 -2.44
C ASN A 312 27.07 21.25 -3.36
N THR A 313 25.78 21.46 -3.10
CA THR A 313 24.66 20.71 -3.71
C THR A 313 23.60 21.67 -4.25
N ASN A 314 24.04 22.77 -4.84
CA ASN A 314 23.17 23.84 -5.32
C ASN A 314 23.19 23.88 -6.86
N GLY A 315 22.05 23.62 -7.49
CA GLY A 315 21.88 23.64 -8.94
C GLY A 315 22.48 22.41 -9.63
N MET A 316 22.27 21.22 -9.09
CA MET A 316 22.76 19.98 -9.70
C MET A 316 21.76 18.83 -9.61
N SER A 317 21.76 17.95 -10.60
CA SER A 317 20.96 16.73 -10.58
C SER A 317 21.79 15.51 -10.20
N LEU A 318 21.25 14.65 -9.33
CA LEU A 318 21.97 13.50 -8.76
C LEU A 318 21.10 12.23 -8.81
N PRO A 319 21.70 11.03 -8.96
CA PRO A 319 21.03 9.77 -8.68
C PRO A 319 20.80 9.57 -7.18
N LEU A 320 19.94 8.61 -6.86
CA LEU A 320 19.63 8.15 -5.51
C LEU A 320 20.44 6.91 -5.15
N LEU A 321 21.21 7.01 -4.08
CA LEU A 321 21.86 5.85 -3.45
C LEU A 321 20.88 5.18 -2.50
N PHE A 322 20.19 4.14 -2.99
CA PHE A 322 19.25 3.37 -2.19
C PHE A 322 19.94 2.53 -1.12
N THR A 323 19.39 2.51 0.10
CA THR A 323 19.76 1.50 1.10
C THR A 323 19.10 0.15 0.77
N LYS A 324 19.57 -0.93 1.39
CA LYS A 324 19.02 -2.29 1.16
C LYS A 324 17.52 -2.36 1.44
N GLU A 325 17.02 -1.53 2.35
CA GLU A 325 15.63 -1.52 2.80
C GLU A 325 14.74 -0.56 1.99
N ALA A 326 15.27 0.13 0.98
CA ALA A 326 14.51 1.11 0.20
C ALA A 326 13.37 0.46 -0.60
N LYS A 327 13.64 -0.67 -1.29
CA LYS A 327 12.68 -1.40 -2.11
C LYS A 327 11.45 -1.88 -1.33
N GLN A 328 11.60 -2.14 -0.02
CA GLN A 328 10.52 -2.59 0.86
C GLN A 328 9.88 -1.44 1.66
N SER A 329 10.31 -0.21 1.43
CA SER A 329 9.78 0.96 2.14
C SER A 329 8.37 1.32 1.67
N ARG A 330 7.58 1.99 2.53
CA ARG A 330 6.23 2.45 2.15
C ARG A 330 6.24 3.35 0.92
N MET A 331 7.24 4.22 0.80
CA MET A 331 7.38 5.20 -0.27
C MET A 331 7.62 4.53 -1.63
N PHE A 332 8.64 3.67 -1.70
CA PHE A 332 9.09 3.09 -2.98
C PHE A 332 8.39 1.78 -3.35
N LYS A 333 7.56 1.21 -2.48
CA LYS A 333 6.89 -0.09 -2.75
C LYS A 333 6.05 -0.09 -4.04
N SER A 334 5.50 1.06 -4.44
CA SER A 334 4.67 1.19 -5.64
C SER A 334 5.43 1.65 -6.88
N PHE A 335 6.73 1.97 -6.76
CA PHE A 335 7.53 2.45 -7.88
C PHE A 335 7.86 1.27 -8.80
N PRO A 336 7.76 1.42 -10.13
CA PRO A 336 8.20 0.41 -11.09
C PRO A 336 9.67 0.05 -10.90
N ALA A 337 10.04 -1.21 -11.14
CA ALA A 337 11.42 -1.66 -10.98
C ALA A 337 12.39 -0.88 -11.87
N GLU A 338 12.00 -0.62 -13.12
CA GLU A 338 12.76 0.17 -14.10
C GLU A 338 12.97 1.61 -13.60
N LEU A 339 11.93 2.24 -13.07
CA LEU A 339 12.04 3.59 -12.47
C LEU A 339 12.98 3.60 -11.25
N MET A 340 12.96 2.54 -10.44
CA MET A 340 13.88 2.40 -9.31
C MET A 340 15.34 2.22 -9.76
N GLU A 341 15.57 1.56 -10.90
CA GLU A 341 16.89 1.42 -11.49
C GLU A 341 17.38 2.75 -12.07
N ALA A 342 16.55 3.45 -12.85
CA ALA A 342 16.86 4.77 -13.39
C ALA A 342 17.17 5.77 -12.27
N LEU A 343 16.35 5.81 -11.20
CA LEU A 343 16.63 6.62 -10.01
C LEU A 343 17.97 6.29 -9.36
N ALA A 344 18.49 5.07 -9.50
CA ALA A 344 19.76 4.65 -8.91
C ALA A 344 20.98 4.98 -9.80
N SER A 345 20.80 5.04 -11.11
CA SER A 345 21.89 5.21 -12.09
C SER A 345 21.96 6.58 -12.73
N GLU A 346 20.84 7.31 -12.81
CA GLU A 346 20.72 8.53 -13.60
C GLU A 346 20.53 9.78 -12.73
N PRO A 347 21.01 10.95 -13.17
CA PRO A 347 20.87 12.21 -12.44
C PRO A 347 19.44 12.76 -12.54
N LEU A 348 18.47 12.06 -11.97
CA LEU A 348 17.04 12.37 -12.11
C LEU A 348 16.50 13.32 -11.05
N THR A 349 17.28 13.60 -10.00
CA THR A 349 16.78 14.30 -8.82
C THR A 349 17.47 15.65 -8.58
N GLU A 350 16.70 16.72 -8.48
CA GLU A 350 17.21 18.09 -8.37
C GLU A 350 17.71 18.39 -6.93
N ASN A 351 18.82 19.10 -6.86
CA ASN A 351 19.40 19.57 -5.61
C ASN A 351 19.74 21.06 -5.76
N SER A 352 18.91 21.90 -5.14
CA SER A 352 19.14 23.35 -5.00
C SER A 352 19.26 23.78 -3.54
N HIS A 353 20.21 23.17 -2.81
CA HIS A 353 20.39 23.43 -1.38
C HIS A 353 21.85 23.57 -0.94
N LYS A 354 22.05 24.34 0.14
CA LYS A 354 23.38 24.63 0.72
C LYS A 354 23.67 23.85 2.00
N TRP A 355 22.67 23.18 2.56
CA TRP A 355 22.71 22.55 3.86
C TRP A 355 22.10 21.15 3.78
N SER A 356 22.77 20.16 4.36
CA SER A 356 22.31 18.76 4.40
C SER A 356 22.44 18.18 5.79
N VAL A 357 21.69 17.12 6.10
CA VAL A 357 21.98 16.27 7.27
C VAL A 357 22.93 15.18 6.84
N SER A 358 24.11 15.13 7.47
CA SER A 358 25.09 14.09 7.14
C SER A 358 24.64 12.71 7.66
N VAL A 359 25.07 11.63 7.00
CA VAL A 359 24.82 10.24 7.46
C VAL A 359 25.35 10.04 8.87
N LEU A 360 26.53 10.62 9.17
CA LEU A 360 27.13 10.59 10.50
C LEU A 360 26.26 11.32 11.52
N SER A 361 25.84 12.55 11.24
CA SER A 361 24.97 13.35 12.10
C SER A 361 23.64 12.66 12.39
N HIS A 362 23.05 12.03 11.37
CA HIS A 362 21.84 11.23 11.54
C HIS A 362 22.09 10.01 12.44
N ASN A 363 23.10 9.19 12.12
CA ASN A 363 23.33 7.93 12.82
C ASN A 363 23.84 8.11 14.26
N THR A 364 24.45 9.26 14.58
CA THR A 364 24.91 9.60 15.92
C THR A 364 23.84 10.28 16.77
N ASN A 365 22.83 10.90 16.15
CA ASN A 365 21.68 11.46 16.86
C ASN A 365 20.63 10.36 17.12
N LYS A 366 20.41 10.01 18.39
CA LYS A 366 19.50 8.94 18.78
C LYS A 366 18.05 9.19 18.34
N ASP A 367 17.59 10.44 18.41
CA ASP A 367 16.20 10.80 18.08
C ASP A 367 15.93 10.62 16.59
N LEU A 368 16.84 11.11 15.73
CA LEU A 368 16.75 10.92 14.27
C LEU A 368 16.84 9.44 13.90
N LYS A 369 17.82 8.71 14.44
CA LYS A 369 18.03 7.29 14.13
C LYS A 369 16.85 6.41 14.52
N ASN A 370 16.20 6.72 15.64
CA ASN A 370 15.05 5.94 16.13
C ASN A 370 13.77 6.29 15.37
N PHE A 371 13.60 7.56 14.98
CA PHE A 371 12.39 8.04 14.34
C PHE A 371 12.38 7.78 12.82
N TYR A 372 13.49 8.04 12.14
CA TYR A 372 13.61 7.93 10.69
C TYR A 372 14.37 6.68 10.27
N LYS A 373 13.79 5.90 9.35
CA LYS A 373 14.52 4.86 8.64
C LYS A 373 15.12 5.44 7.37
N ASN A 374 16.44 5.63 7.32
CA ASN A 374 17.11 6.10 6.11
C ASN A 374 16.90 5.13 4.96
N ARG A 375 16.35 5.62 3.84
CA ARG A 375 16.09 4.82 2.63
C ARG A 375 16.96 5.23 1.46
N VAL A 376 17.41 6.48 1.43
CA VAL A 376 18.12 7.07 0.29
C VAL A 376 19.18 8.04 0.80
N CYS A 377 20.32 8.08 0.12
CA CYS A 377 21.34 9.12 0.21
C CYS A 377 21.60 9.72 -1.18
N VAL A 378 21.94 11.00 -1.29
CA VAL A 378 22.28 11.64 -2.59
C VAL A 378 23.80 11.69 -2.84
N ASN A 379 24.60 11.46 -1.80
CA ASN A 379 26.04 11.20 -1.87
C ASN A 379 26.42 10.33 -0.65
N ARG A 380 27.61 9.69 -0.63
CA ARG A 380 28.11 8.80 0.45
C ARG A 380 28.15 9.45 1.86
N GLY A 381 27.70 10.69 2.01
CA GLY A 381 27.63 11.41 3.28
C GLY A 381 26.35 12.21 3.56
N SER A 382 25.31 12.25 2.70
CA SER A 382 24.11 13.08 2.92
C SER A 382 22.79 12.36 2.66
N ILE A 383 21.87 12.47 3.62
CA ILE A 383 20.49 11.94 3.53
C ILE A 383 19.58 13.12 3.24
N ARG A 384 18.91 13.10 2.08
CA ARG A 384 17.84 14.05 1.78
C ARG A 384 16.90 13.49 0.71
N LEU A 385 15.61 13.81 0.83
CA LEU A 385 14.70 13.71 -0.31
C LEU A 385 14.95 14.94 -1.21
N PRO A 386 15.37 14.73 -2.46
CA PRO A 386 15.69 15.82 -3.37
C PRO A 386 14.50 16.74 -3.62
N ASP A 387 14.80 18.01 -3.91
CA ASP A 387 13.86 18.90 -4.56
C ASP A 387 13.59 18.24 -5.89
N LEU A 388 12.37 17.80 -6.08
CA LEU A 388 12.14 16.85 -7.14
C LEU A 388 11.74 17.65 -8.40
N TRP A 389 11.29 18.92 -8.26
CA TRP A 389 10.83 19.77 -9.38
C TRP A 389 11.34 21.20 -9.22
N ASP A 390 12.21 21.59 -10.15
CA ASP A 390 12.18 22.84 -10.93
C ASP A 390 13.56 22.92 -11.62
N THR A 391 13.60 22.57 -12.91
CA THR A 391 14.80 22.52 -13.80
C THR A 391 15.89 21.54 -13.34
N VAL A 392 16.17 20.41 -13.99
CA VAL A 392 17.37 20.30 -14.88
C VAL A 392 17.45 18.94 -15.62
N ALA A 393 16.63 17.92 -15.32
CA ALA A 393 16.64 16.65 -16.06
C ALA A 393 15.33 16.45 -16.86
N PRO A 394 15.21 17.01 -18.08
CA PRO A 394 14.13 16.63 -18.98
C PRO A 394 14.29 15.14 -19.35
N GLY A 395 13.45 14.29 -18.77
CA GLY A 395 13.45 12.85 -18.99
C GLY A 395 12.13 12.25 -18.52
N GLU A 396 11.68 11.20 -19.21
CA GLU A 396 10.44 10.48 -18.89
C GLU A 396 10.46 9.98 -17.44
N GLU A 397 11.61 9.47 -17.01
CA GLU A 397 11.88 8.90 -15.70
C GLU A 397 11.83 9.96 -14.59
N SER A 398 12.31 11.19 -14.85
CA SER A 398 12.18 12.31 -13.93
C SER A 398 10.71 12.69 -13.74
N VAL A 399 9.91 12.75 -14.81
CA VAL A 399 8.47 13.00 -14.72
C VAL A 399 7.74 11.85 -14.02
N MET A 400 8.08 10.60 -14.33
CA MET A 400 7.51 9.45 -13.64
C MET A 400 7.84 9.47 -12.15
N SER A 401 9.08 9.79 -11.78
CA SER A 401 9.45 9.95 -10.37
C SER A 401 8.57 11.00 -9.67
N THR A 402 8.16 12.09 -10.36
CA THR A 402 7.21 13.05 -9.81
C THR A 402 5.88 12.50 -9.48
N PHE A 403 5.30 11.87 -10.48
CA PHE A 403 3.99 11.31 -10.35
C PHE A 403 3.97 10.28 -9.22
N TYR A 404 4.93 9.35 -9.16
CA TYR A 404 4.93 8.30 -8.14
C TYR A 404 5.18 8.84 -6.73
N THR A 405 6.02 9.87 -6.57
CA THR A 405 6.20 10.56 -5.27
C THR A 405 4.92 11.26 -4.82
N ALA A 406 4.26 12.01 -5.72
CA ALA A 406 2.98 12.66 -5.45
C ALA A 406 1.91 11.64 -5.09
N HIS A 407 1.77 10.60 -5.92
CA HIS A 407 0.81 9.52 -5.77
C HIS A 407 0.97 8.82 -4.42
N PHE A 408 2.21 8.54 -3.99
CA PHE A 408 2.47 7.98 -2.65
C PHE A 408 1.94 8.91 -1.55
N PHE A 409 2.32 10.20 -1.57
CA PHE A 409 1.94 11.11 -0.49
C PHE A 409 0.43 11.38 -0.45
N VAL A 410 -0.21 11.53 -1.61
CA VAL A 410 -1.68 11.67 -1.67
C VAL A 410 -2.37 10.40 -1.16
N ASN A 411 -1.85 9.20 -1.46
CA ASN A 411 -2.37 7.96 -0.90
C ASN A 411 -2.19 7.83 0.62
N GLU A 412 -1.13 8.39 1.19
CA GLU A 412 -1.05 8.50 2.66
C GLU A 412 -2.14 9.45 3.18
N ALA A 413 -2.43 10.56 2.48
CA ALA A 413 -3.49 11.50 2.90
C ALA A 413 -4.90 10.90 2.77
N ARG A 414 -5.15 9.99 1.81
CA ARG A 414 -6.42 9.26 1.69
C ARG A 414 -6.77 8.43 2.94
N LYS A 415 -5.81 8.15 3.83
CA LYS A 415 -6.02 7.40 5.09
C LYS A 415 -6.54 8.28 6.23
N ASN A 416 -6.61 9.59 6.04
CA ASN A 416 -7.17 10.54 7.00
C ASN A 416 -8.60 10.98 6.58
N PHE A 417 -9.51 11.14 7.54
CA PHE A 417 -10.93 11.49 7.30
C PHE A 417 -11.33 12.87 7.80
N HIS A 418 -10.38 13.74 8.10
CA HIS A 418 -10.67 15.13 8.39
C HIS A 418 -11.44 15.77 7.23
N THR A 419 -12.34 16.67 7.58
CA THR A 419 -13.16 17.43 6.63
C THR A 419 -13.41 18.81 7.21
N PHE A 420 -13.56 19.81 6.35
CA PHE A 420 -14.09 21.12 6.76
C PHE A 420 -15.49 20.98 7.35
N GLU A 421 -15.89 21.93 8.20
CA GLU A 421 -17.20 21.92 8.86
C GLU A 421 -18.33 22.11 7.84
N SER A 422 -18.06 22.83 6.74
CA SER A 422 -19.02 23.10 5.66
C SER A 422 -18.35 23.13 4.29
N LYS A 423 -19.16 22.96 3.23
CA LYS A 423 -18.69 23.06 1.84
C LYS A 423 -18.28 24.50 1.49
N GLU A 424 -18.91 25.48 2.12
CA GLU A 424 -18.63 26.90 1.95
C GLU A 424 -17.25 27.25 2.52
N GLU A 425 -16.95 26.76 3.73
CA GLU A 425 -15.63 26.92 4.34
C GLU A 425 -14.56 26.23 3.50
N GLU A 426 -14.80 24.97 3.09
CA GLU A 426 -13.91 24.23 2.18
C GLU A 426 -13.63 25.04 0.91
N ARG A 427 -14.69 25.49 0.23
CA ARG A 427 -14.57 26.26 -1.02
C ARG A 427 -13.76 27.54 -0.83
N SER A 428 -13.94 28.24 0.29
CA SER A 428 -13.22 29.48 0.60
C SER A 428 -11.74 29.27 0.95
N ALA A 429 -11.38 28.09 1.47
CA ALA A 429 -10.02 27.77 1.87
C ALA A 429 -9.14 27.30 0.71
N LEU A 430 -9.73 26.77 -0.37
CA LEU A 430 -8.98 26.18 -1.47
C LEU A 430 -8.09 27.18 -2.23
N ILE A 431 -7.00 26.66 -2.80
CA ILE A 431 -6.07 27.41 -3.65
C ILE A 431 -6.76 28.04 -4.88
N TYR A 432 -7.92 27.50 -5.28
CA TYR A 432 -8.73 27.98 -6.42
C TYR A 432 -9.25 29.42 -6.27
N ASN A 433 -9.17 30.00 -5.07
CA ASN A 433 -9.52 31.40 -4.83
C ASN A 433 -8.35 32.36 -5.09
N TYR A 434 -7.19 31.85 -5.52
CA TYR A 434 -5.97 32.62 -5.73
C TYR A 434 -5.45 32.40 -7.14
N ASN A 435 -4.85 33.43 -7.72
CA ASN A 435 -4.24 33.36 -9.04
C ASN A 435 -2.70 33.40 -8.90
N PRO A 436 -1.97 32.46 -9.52
CA PRO A 436 -0.52 32.53 -9.53
C PRO A 436 -0.05 33.68 -10.44
N VAL A 437 1.07 34.29 -10.08
CA VAL A 437 1.75 35.29 -10.91
C VAL A 437 3.01 34.70 -11.53
N HIS A 438 3.37 35.15 -12.73
CA HIS A 438 4.66 34.82 -13.32
C HIS A 438 5.78 35.44 -12.51
N SER A 439 6.79 34.63 -12.22
CA SER A 439 7.94 35.11 -11.46
C SER A 439 8.94 35.80 -12.40
N PRO A 440 9.75 36.74 -11.88
CA PRO A 440 10.84 37.31 -12.66
C PRO A 440 11.82 36.24 -13.17
N PRO A 441 12.52 36.50 -14.29
CA PRO A 441 13.63 35.66 -14.74
C PRO A 441 14.62 35.38 -13.59
N ASN A 442 15.15 34.16 -13.51
CA ASN A 442 16.12 33.70 -12.49
C ASN A 442 15.59 33.58 -11.05
N SER A 443 14.27 33.61 -10.83
CA SER A 443 13.68 33.52 -9.48
C SER A 443 13.52 32.09 -8.92
N GLY A 444 14.04 31.08 -9.62
CA GLY A 444 13.99 29.66 -9.28
C GLY A 444 12.66 28.96 -9.59
N PHE A 445 11.62 29.70 -9.96
CA PHE A 445 10.27 29.16 -10.21
C PHE A 445 9.62 29.89 -11.38
N GLU A 446 8.82 29.21 -12.19
CA GLU A 446 8.06 29.85 -13.27
C GLU A 446 6.90 30.71 -12.73
N GLN A 447 6.16 30.17 -11.76
CA GLN A 447 4.96 30.78 -11.20
C GLN A 447 4.92 30.66 -9.68
N LYS A 448 4.38 31.69 -9.02
CA LYS A 448 4.19 31.73 -7.56
C LYS A 448 2.81 32.24 -7.22
N TYR A 449 2.16 31.62 -6.25
CA TYR A 449 1.03 32.22 -5.55
C TYR A 449 1.58 33.20 -4.51
N ILE A 450 1.12 34.45 -4.54
CA ILE A 450 1.45 35.49 -3.55
C ILE A 450 0.16 35.82 -2.81
N PHE A 451 0.23 35.89 -1.49
CA PHE A 451 -0.92 36.00 -0.59
C PHE A 451 -0.94 37.30 0.21
#